data_AF-X0X060-F1
#
_entry.id   AF-X0X060-F1
#
_cell.length_a   1.000
_cell.length_b   1.000
_cell.length_c   1.000
_cell.angle_alpha   90.00
_cell.angle_beta   90.00
_cell.angle_gamma   90.00
#
_symmetry.space_group_name_H-M   'P 1'
#
loop_
_entity.id
_entity.type
_entity.pdbx_description
1 polymer ?
#
loop_
_entity_poly.entity_id
_entity_poly.type
_entity_poly.pdbx_seq_one_letter_code
_entity_poly.pdbx_strand_id
1 'polypeptide(L)'
;MIIINLLPPITTPGPYNNPADWNLFLFDDFTGDTLNLSHWSYNYPSDWPNDGHTHNHQAYMAEENVLIENNRLRLMAENSRHPNAPDPEWGWGKLLHYNYTAGCIHSRGKLNFTRGFIEGRFKMPVSRGFWPA
;
A
#
# COMPACT_ATOMS: atom_id res chain seq x y z
N MET A 1 -0.95 -33.07 -15.32
CA MET A 1 0.31 -32.82 -14.58
C MET A 1 0.45 -31.32 -14.42
N ILE A 2 0.11 -30.76 -13.25
CA ILE A 2 0.26 -29.33 -12.96
C ILE A 2 1.68 -29.15 -12.41
N ILE A 3 2.53 -28.46 -13.15
CA ILE A 3 3.87 -28.09 -12.70
C ILE A 3 3.70 -26.83 -11.85
N ILE A 4 3.72 -26.99 -10.53
CA ILE A 4 3.84 -25.85 -9.60
C ILE A 4 5.33 -25.52 -9.57
N ASN A 5 5.72 -24.45 -10.27
CA ASN A 5 7.04 -23.85 -10.06
C ASN A 5 7.02 -23.21 -8.68
N LEU A 6 7.51 -23.93 -7.68
CA LEU A 6 7.81 -23.35 -6.37
C LEU A 6 8.85 -22.25 -6.62
N LEU A 7 8.48 -21.01 -6.31
CA LEU A 7 9.47 -19.94 -6.25
C LEU A 7 10.52 -20.33 -5.20
N PRO A 8 11.80 -20.02 -5.42
CA PRO A 8 12.83 -20.27 -4.42
C PRO A 8 12.44 -19.62 -3.08
N PRO A 9 12.92 -20.15 -1.95
CA PRO A 9 12.72 -19.51 -0.64
C PRO A 9 13.10 -18.04 -0.76
N ILE A 10 12.24 -17.15 -0.25
CA ILE A 10 12.55 -15.73 -0.20
C ILE A 10 13.66 -15.57 0.85
N THR A 11 14.91 -15.62 0.42
CA THR A 11 16.02 -15.12 1.21
C THR A 11 15.86 -13.62 1.31
N THR A 12 16.05 -13.03 2.50
CA THR A 12 16.10 -11.57 2.68
C THR A 12 16.93 -10.97 1.55
N PRO A 13 16.32 -10.24 0.59
CA PRO A 13 17.07 -9.62 -0.48
C PRO A 13 18.02 -8.60 0.16
N GLY A 14 19.32 -8.79 -0.04
CA GLY A 14 20.26 -7.68 0.13
C GLY A 14 19.97 -6.64 -0.96
N PRO A 15 20.24 -5.34 -0.70
CA PRO A 15 19.97 -4.30 -1.68
C PRO A 15 20.66 -4.60 -3.01
N TYR A 16 19.98 -4.35 -4.13
CA TYR A 16 20.54 -4.59 -5.47
C TYR A 16 21.80 -3.71 -5.64
N ASN A 17 22.95 -4.35 -5.87
CA ASN A 17 24.28 -3.70 -5.92
C ASN A 17 24.65 -2.95 -4.62
N ASN A 18 24.64 -3.61 -3.46
CA ASN A 18 25.12 -3.05 -2.18
C ASN A 18 26.53 -2.43 -2.32
N PRO A 19 26.68 -1.10 -2.45
CA PRO A 19 27.99 -0.47 -2.44
C PRO A 19 28.41 -0.42 -0.97
N ALA A 20 29.26 -1.36 -0.55
CA ALA A 20 29.91 -1.51 0.76
C ALA A 20 29.34 -0.73 1.97
N ASP A 21 29.01 -1.47 3.04
CA ASP A 21 28.76 -1.02 4.42
C ASP A 21 27.35 -0.45 4.79
N TRP A 22 26.30 -0.76 4.02
CA TRP A 22 24.92 -0.44 4.44
C TRP A 22 24.36 -1.48 5.43
N ASN A 23 23.76 -0.99 6.51
CA ASN A 23 23.00 -1.81 7.47
C ASN A 23 21.51 -1.78 7.14
N LEU A 24 20.86 -2.93 7.21
CA LEU A 24 19.42 -3.07 7.01
C LEU A 24 18.66 -2.34 8.14
N PHE A 25 17.86 -1.34 7.77
CA PHE A 25 17.04 -0.56 8.72
C PHE A 25 15.60 -1.10 8.84
N LEU A 26 15.00 -1.45 7.71
CA LEU A 26 13.64 -1.97 7.61
C LEU A 26 13.62 -3.12 6.62
N PHE A 27 12.92 -4.19 7.00
CA PHE A 27 12.56 -5.26 6.08
C PHE A 27 11.15 -5.76 6.40
N ASP A 28 10.34 -5.87 5.36
CA ASP A 28 9.01 -6.48 5.43
C ASP A 28 8.78 -7.27 4.14
N ASP A 29 8.74 -8.58 4.25
CA ASP A 29 8.45 -9.48 3.14
C ASP A 29 6.97 -9.86 3.05
N PHE A 30 6.14 -9.32 3.95
CA PHE A 30 4.70 -9.56 3.99
C PHE A 30 4.34 -11.06 4.06
N THR A 31 5.11 -11.85 4.80
CA THR A 31 4.88 -13.29 5.02
C THR A 31 3.99 -13.61 6.23
N GLY A 32 3.65 -12.62 7.06
CA GLY A 32 2.69 -12.77 8.15
C GLY A 32 1.24 -12.91 7.68
N ASP A 33 0.32 -13.13 8.61
CA ASP A 33 -1.11 -13.27 8.29
C ASP A 33 -1.84 -11.92 8.16
N THR A 34 -1.26 -10.85 8.72
CA THR A 34 -1.84 -9.51 8.76
C THR A 34 -0.77 -8.45 8.52
N LEU A 35 -1.20 -7.23 8.20
CA LEU A 35 -0.29 -6.09 8.08
C LEU A 35 0.49 -5.91 9.40
N ASN A 36 1.81 -5.75 9.30
CA ASN A 36 2.63 -5.49 10.49
C ASN A 36 2.40 -4.06 11.00
N LEU A 37 1.57 -3.93 12.04
CA LEU A 37 1.21 -2.64 12.60
C LEU A 37 2.33 -1.94 13.38
N SER A 38 3.46 -2.60 13.66
CA SER A 38 4.64 -1.90 14.18
C SER A 38 5.38 -1.11 13.08
N HIS A 39 5.20 -1.48 11.81
CA HIS A 39 5.82 -0.83 10.66
C HIS A 39 4.84 0.10 9.93
N TRP A 40 3.60 -0.34 9.75
CA TRP A 40 2.64 0.27 8.84
C TRP A 40 1.31 0.57 9.52
N SER A 41 0.64 1.63 9.10
CA SER A 41 -0.75 1.97 9.43
C SER A 41 -1.59 1.86 8.18
N TYR A 42 -2.88 1.57 8.33
CA TYR A 42 -3.84 1.66 7.24
C TYR A 42 -4.12 3.12 6.85
N ASN A 43 -4.68 3.29 5.65
CA ASN A 43 -5.13 4.54 5.06
C ASN A 43 -4.01 5.59 4.95
N TYR A 44 -4.36 6.83 4.61
CA TYR A 44 -3.45 7.96 4.77
C TYR A 44 -3.33 8.36 6.25
N PRO A 45 -2.36 9.22 6.62
CA PRO A 45 -2.31 9.76 7.97
C PRO A 45 -3.64 10.41 8.40
N SER A 46 -4.01 10.27 9.67
CA SER A 46 -5.30 10.74 10.21
C SER A 46 -5.52 12.26 10.12
N ASP A 47 -4.46 13.05 9.97
CA ASP A 47 -4.56 14.49 9.73
C ASP A 47 -4.85 14.87 8.27
N TRP A 48 -5.07 13.88 7.39
CA TRP A 48 -5.55 14.07 6.03
C TRP A 48 -7.08 14.12 5.97
N PRO A 49 -7.67 14.59 4.86
CA PRO A 49 -9.13 14.67 4.72
C PRO A 49 -9.84 13.36 5.06
N ASN A 50 -10.99 13.49 5.74
CA ASN A 50 -11.81 12.38 6.20
C ASN A 50 -11.01 11.34 7.00
N ASP A 51 -10.19 11.79 7.97
CA ASP A 51 -9.38 10.92 8.85
C ASP A 51 -8.45 9.97 8.07
N GLY A 52 -7.87 10.46 6.99
CA GLY A 52 -7.00 9.68 6.11
C GLY A 52 -7.73 8.81 5.08
N HIS A 53 -9.06 8.87 5.01
CA HIS A 53 -9.82 8.08 4.05
C HIS A 53 -9.88 8.68 2.63
N THR A 54 -9.57 9.96 2.44
CA THR A 54 -9.62 10.56 1.09
C THR A 54 -8.41 11.44 0.76
N HIS A 55 -8.20 11.64 -0.54
CA HIS A 55 -7.16 12.50 -1.09
C HIS A 55 -7.62 13.07 -2.46
N ASN A 56 -6.71 13.28 -3.41
CA ASN A 56 -6.97 13.95 -4.69
C ASN A 56 -7.60 13.07 -5.81
N HIS A 57 -8.23 11.96 -5.43
CA HIS A 57 -8.78 10.95 -6.33
C HIS A 57 -10.18 10.47 -5.91
N GLN A 58 -10.81 9.64 -6.74
CA GLN A 58 -12.20 9.18 -6.53
C GLN A 58 -12.33 7.91 -5.67
N ALA A 59 -11.26 7.42 -5.05
CA ALA A 59 -11.33 6.30 -4.12
C ALA A 59 -11.43 6.76 -2.66
N TYR A 60 -12.23 6.05 -1.86
CA TYR A 60 -12.22 6.06 -0.41
C TYR A 60 -11.27 4.95 0.08
N MET A 61 -10.33 5.27 0.96
CA MET A 61 -9.39 4.29 1.50
C MET A 61 -10.09 3.42 2.54
N ALA A 62 -9.94 2.11 2.44
CA ALA A 62 -10.60 1.15 3.31
C ALA A 62 -9.60 0.09 3.77
N GLU A 63 -9.67 -0.28 5.05
CA GLU A 63 -8.71 -1.22 5.65
C GLU A 63 -8.90 -2.63 5.07
N GLU A 64 -10.14 -3.02 4.78
CA GLU A 64 -10.47 -4.29 4.13
C GLU A 64 -9.91 -4.41 2.71
N ASN A 65 -9.48 -3.31 2.10
CA ASN A 65 -8.77 -3.30 0.82
C ASN A 65 -7.25 -3.47 0.96
N VAL A 66 -6.73 -3.64 2.18
CA VAL A 66 -5.33 -3.95 2.48
C VAL A 66 -5.22 -5.40 2.96
N LEU A 67 -4.70 -6.26 2.10
CA LEU A 67 -4.69 -7.70 2.34
C LEU A 67 -3.25 -8.22 2.36
N ILE A 68 -2.96 -9.19 3.23
CA ILE A 68 -1.78 -10.03 3.10
C ILE A 68 -2.24 -11.36 2.50
N GLU A 69 -1.87 -11.63 1.25
CA GLU A 69 -2.30 -12.81 0.51
C GLU A 69 -1.15 -13.42 -0.26
N ASN A 70 -0.94 -14.72 -0.09
CA ASN A 70 0.12 -15.47 -0.77
C ASN A 70 1.53 -14.86 -0.53
N ASN A 71 1.84 -14.53 0.72
CA ASN A 71 3.11 -13.93 1.17
C ASN A 71 3.43 -12.59 0.47
N ARG A 72 2.40 -11.74 0.29
CA ARG A 72 2.52 -10.44 -0.36
C ARG A 72 1.50 -9.47 0.22
N LEU A 73 1.87 -8.21 0.32
CA LEU A 73 0.93 -7.11 0.44
C LEU A 73 0.15 -6.95 -0.87
N ARG A 74 -1.18 -6.91 -0.77
CA ARG A 74 -2.09 -6.59 -1.86
C ARG A 74 -2.93 -5.39 -1.46
N LEU A 75 -2.67 -4.26 -2.10
CA LEU A 75 -3.52 -3.08 -2.07
C LEU A 75 -4.55 -3.21 -3.19
N MET A 76 -5.79 -3.51 -2.80
CA MET A 76 -6.89 -3.75 -3.72
C MET A 76 -7.61 -2.43 -4.01
N ALA A 77 -8.11 -2.23 -5.22
CA ALA A 77 -9.07 -1.18 -5.52
C ALA A 77 -10.26 -1.76 -6.28
N GLU A 78 -11.46 -1.27 -5.96
CA GLU A 78 -12.71 -1.84 -6.45
C GLU A 78 -13.67 -0.74 -6.91
N ASN A 79 -14.51 -1.08 -7.89
CA ASN A 79 -15.60 -0.24 -8.34
C ASN A 79 -16.81 -0.42 -7.42
N SER A 80 -16.66 0.04 -6.18
CA SER A 80 -17.70 0.03 -5.17
C SER A 80 -17.59 1.27 -4.29
N ARG A 81 -18.73 1.80 -3.84
CA ARG A 81 -18.76 2.93 -2.90
C ARG A 81 -18.87 2.37 -1.47
N HIS A 82 -17.92 2.75 -0.62
CA HIS A 82 -17.96 2.37 0.80
C HIS A 82 -19.15 3.06 1.51
N PRO A 83 -19.84 2.40 2.45
CA PRO A 83 -20.96 3.01 3.19
C PRO A 83 -20.58 4.27 3.98
N ASN A 84 -19.33 4.37 4.44
CA ASN A 84 -18.80 5.54 5.15
C ASN A 84 -18.12 6.55 4.23
N ALA A 85 -18.17 6.37 2.91
CA ALA A 85 -17.65 7.36 2.00
C ALA A 85 -18.43 8.68 2.15
N PRO A 86 -17.76 9.83 2.22
CA PRO A 86 -18.45 11.11 2.38
C PRO A 86 -19.32 11.41 1.15
N ASP A 87 -20.19 12.41 1.29
CA ASP A 87 -20.91 12.96 0.15
C ASP A 87 -19.93 13.59 -0.86
N PRO A 88 -20.33 13.70 -2.14
CA PRO A 88 -19.46 14.27 -3.14
C PRO A 88 -19.01 15.69 -2.77
N GLU A 89 -17.71 15.92 -2.79
CA GLU A 89 -17.12 17.21 -2.38
C GLU A 89 -16.20 17.78 -3.46
N TRP A 90 -16.14 19.10 -3.54
CA TRP A 90 -15.29 19.79 -4.49
C TRP A 90 -13.85 19.85 -3.95
N GLY A 91 -12.90 19.31 -4.70
CA GLY A 91 -11.50 19.30 -4.32
C GLY A 91 -10.61 19.12 -5.54
N TRP A 92 -9.40 19.70 -5.52
CA TRP A 92 -8.41 19.49 -6.58
C TRP A 92 -8.93 19.81 -7.99
N GLY A 93 -9.81 20.81 -8.09
CA GLY A 93 -10.39 21.29 -9.35
C GLY A 93 -11.47 20.38 -9.97
N LYS A 94 -12.02 19.43 -9.20
CA LYS A 94 -13.10 18.53 -9.67
C LYS A 94 -14.04 18.14 -8.52
N LEU A 95 -15.21 17.62 -8.87
CA LEU A 95 -16.10 16.98 -7.90
C LEU A 95 -15.61 15.53 -7.65
N LEU A 96 -15.34 15.20 -6.39
CA LEU A 96 -14.91 13.87 -5.96
C LEU A 96 -16.12 13.09 -5.45
N HIS A 97 -16.51 12.01 -6.13
CA HIS A 97 -17.71 11.23 -5.79
C HIS A 97 -17.46 10.02 -4.87
N TYR A 98 -16.20 9.64 -4.68
CA TYR A 98 -15.82 8.49 -3.85
C TYR A 98 -16.54 7.17 -4.21
N ASN A 99 -16.75 6.93 -5.51
CA ASN A 99 -17.46 5.75 -6.04
C ASN A 99 -16.60 4.46 -6.08
N TYR A 100 -15.37 4.54 -5.58
CA TYR A 100 -14.41 3.45 -5.57
C TYR A 100 -13.86 3.25 -4.16
N THR A 101 -13.41 2.05 -3.85
CA THR A 101 -12.60 1.76 -2.66
C THR A 101 -11.17 1.45 -3.07
N ALA A 102 -10.21 1.72 -2.17
CA ALA A 102 -8.82 1.37 -2.39
C ALA A 102 -8.10 1.07 -1.06
N GLY A 103 -7.02 0.28 -1.12
CA GLY A 103 -6.10 0.06 -0.01
C GLY A 103 -4.96 1.06 -0.04
N CYS A 104 -4.60 1.61 1.12
CA CYS A 104 -3.42 2.45 1.31
C CYS A 104 -2.78 2.08 2.65
N ILE A 105 -1.45 2.17 2.72
CA ILE A 105 -0.69 2.06 3.96
C ILE A 105 0.36 3.17 4.05
N HIS A 106 0.76 3.52 5.27
CA HIS A 106 1.83 4.48 5.52
C HIS A 106 2.66 4.08 6.75
N SER A 107 3.90 4.58 6.85
CA SER A 107 4.80 4.32 7.99
C SER A 107 5.00 5.52 8.93
N ARG A 108 4.28 6.63 8.70
CA ARG A 108 4.36 7.85 9.52
C ARG A 108 4.22 7.54 11.02
N GLY A 109 5.13 8.10 11.80
CA GLY A 109 5.16 7.91 13.26
C GLY A 109 5.69 6.54 13.71
N LYS A 110 5.97 5.62 12.79
CA LYS A 110 6.51 4.28 13.07
C LYS A 110 7.95 4.14 12.61
N LEU A 111 8.18 4.46 11.34
CA LEU A 111 9.49 4.34 10.70
C LEU A 111 9.85 5.69 10.07
N ASN A 112 10.89 6.32 10.60
CA ASN A 112 11.44 7.56 10.05
C ASN A 112 12.92 7.32 9.78
N PHE A 113 13.34 7.57 8.55
CA PHE A 113 14.74 7.52 8.17
C PHE A 113 15.06 8.78 7.35
N THR A 114 16.30 9.22 7.45
CA THR A 114 16.80 10.38 6.72
C THR A 114 18.04 9.91 5.99
N ARG A 115 18.01 9.98 4.65
CA ARG A 115 19.06 9.46 3.75
C ARG A 115 19.12 7.94 3.75
N GLY A 116 19.67 7.40 2.67
CA GLY A 116 19.72 5.97 2.39
C GLY A 116 18.91 5.59 1.18
N PHE A 117 18.53 4.32 1.11
CA PHE A 117 17.87 3.75 -0.05
C PHE A 117 16.69 2.89 0.39
N ILE A 118 15.58 2.96 -0.35
CA ILE A 118 14.43 2.09 -0.20
C ILE A 118 14.29 1.31 -1.50
N GLU A 119 14.15 0.00 -1.38
CA GLU A 119 13.72 -0.86 -2.48
C GLU A 119 12.36 -1.46 -2.16
N GLY A 120 11.55 -1.61 -3.20
CA GLY A 120 10.31 -2.38 -3.15
C GLY A 120 10.09 -3.09 -4.48
N ARG A 121 9.49 -4.27 -4.43
CA ARG A 121 9.14 -5.04 -5.62
C ARG A 121 7.64 -5.06 -5.80
N PHE A 122 7.16 -4.38 -6.84
CA PHE A 122 5.75 -4.19 -7.09
C PHE A 122 5.30 -4.88 -8.38
N LYS A 123 4.07 -5.37 -8.39
CA LYS A 123 3.36 -5.77 -9.61
C LYS A 123 2.12 -4.89 -9.75
N MET A 124 2.10 -4.06 -10.78
CA MET A 124 1.03 -3.09 -10.98
C MET A 124 -0.14 -3.69 -11.78
N PRO A 125 -1.39 -3.27 -11.51
CA PRO A 125 -2.52 -3.58 -12.38
C PRO A 125 -2.40 -2.80 -13.71
N VAL A 126 -2.92 -3.37 -14.80
CA VAL A 126 -2.87 -2.79 -16.15
C VAL A 126 -4.21 -2.20 -16.61
N SER A 127 -5.11 -1.88 -15.68
CA SER A 127 -6.44 -1.36 -16.00
C SER A 127 -6.49 0.17 -15.91
N ARG A 128 -7.40 0.77 -16.68
CA ARG A 128 -7.63 2.23 -16.68
C ARG A 128 -8.14 2.69 -15.32
N GLY A 129 -7.64 3.84 -14.86
CA GLY A 129 -8.09 4.50 -13.62
C GLY A 129 -7.26 4.15 -12.39
N PHE A 130 -6.42 3.12 -12.44
CA PHE A 130 -5.46 2.84 -11.38
C PHE A 130 -4.32 3.86 -11.38
N TRP A 131 -3.97 4.34 -10.19
CA TRP A 131 -2.83 5.22 -9.94
C TRP A 131 -2.07 4.71 -8.71
N PRO A 132 -1.30 3.62 -8.83
CA PRO A 132 -0.47 3.13 -7.72
C PRO A 132 0.70 4.09 -7.47
N ALA A 133 0.99 4.35 -6.20
CA ALA A 133 2.09 5.18 -5.72
C ALA A 133 2.76 4.50 -4.51
#